data_AF-A0A1Q3Y9Z7-F1
#
_entry.id   AF-A0A1Q3Y9Z7-F1
#
_cell.length_a   1.000
_cell.length_b   1.000
_cell.length_c   1.000
_cell.angle_alpha   90.00
_cell.angle_beta   90.00
_cell.angle_gamma   90.00
#
_symmetry.space_group_name_H-M   'P 1'
#
loop_
_entity.id
_entity.type
_entity.pdbx_description
1 polymer ?
#
loop_
_entity_poly.entity_id
_entity_poly.type
_entity_poly.pdbx_seq_one_letter_code
_entity_poly.pdbx_strand_id
1 'polypeptide(L)'
;MAFYLPQFHEIPENNAWWGEGFTEWTNVRQAKPLFEGHEQPLVPGELGYYDLSSVDVLERQARLAKEHGIHGFCFHYYWFDGKRLLEKPVDRLLRAPQIDLPFCLCWANENWTRRWDGGEQEVLMPQSYSPELHERFARDLLPYFLDRRYIRVQGKPVLLIYRTDIIPDLKDTVASWRDAWRALGLGEVYLVAVESFRAVDPHEWGFDACCDFPPHQVNPQAIAPQSPVNLVADTQAHVGDYGRLRDFWLGRPPPGYKRFCGLVPGWDNSARRRKGGATLFVDATPERYRTWLREAVARTVNEFEGDERLVFINAWNEWAEGCVLEPTQRWGRAYLEATRDVLRLPEKEFLQPASSPYQRWLDGRLDCIKEMPQDLAAGACIQVLIVGGDVGALAATRAALAAQRRAPDRVLTLAEDGLAALGEGGWTLLLHAGDTLEVDALARLHLLLDEPDAEGACVVYFDHDELDAQGRLATPYFKPDFNHDLLLSYPYVGRALAVRNDWALPLLAGQGDGPFDLALAYRLALKAARGRCVISRRRCCT
;
A
#
# COMPACT_ATOMS: atom_id res chain seq x y z
N MET A 1 -1.59 -15.87 8.67
CA MET A 1 -0.91 -17.10 8.19
C MET A 1 0.57 -16.81 8.04
N ALA A 2 1.43 -17.82 8.18
CA ALA A 2 2.86 -17.67 7.97
C ALA A 2 3.34 -18.57 6.82
N PHE A 3 4.15 -18.04 5.89
CA PHE A 3 4.82 -18.86 4.88
C PHE A 3 5.78 -19.86 5.54
N TYR A 4 5.88 -21.05 4.98
CA TYR A 4 6.62 -22.15 5.59
C TYR A 4 7.53 -22.83 4.57
N LEU A 5 8.84 -22.79 4.83
CA LEU A 5 9.87 -23.40 4.02
C LEU A 5 10.07 -24.87 4.43
N PRO A 6 9.91 -25.84 3.50
CA PRO A 6 10.09 -27.25 3.82
C PRO A 6 11.54 -27.75 3.80
N GLN A 7 12.52 -26.95 3.39
CA GLN A 7 13.91 -27.35 3.06
C GLN A 7 14.85 -27.64 4.26
N PHE A 8 14.30 -28.11 5.38
CA PHE A 8 15.07 -28.53 6.55
C PHE A 8 15.07 -30.06 6.70
N HIS A 9 15.18 -30.77 5.58
CA HIS A 9 15.35 -32.22 5.51
C HIS A 9 16.06 -32.59 4.21
N GLU A 10 16.76 -33.71 4.21
CA GLU A 10 17.48 -34.17 3.02
C GLU A 10 16.55 -34.73 1.95
N ILE A 11 16.89 -34.44 0.69
CA ILE A 11 16.35 -35.08 -0.51
C ILE A 11 17.50 -35.47 -1.44
N PRO A 12 17.36 -36.55 -2.23
CA PRO A 12 18.42 -37.01 -3.12
C PRO A 12 18.93 -35.93 -4.08
N GLU A 13 18.02 -35.12 -4.61
CA GLU A 13 18.34 -34.03 -5.55
C GLU A 13 19.26 -33.00 -4.92
N ASN A 14 18.93 -32.50 -3.72
CA ASN A 14 19.76 -31.53 -3.03
C ASN A 14 21.12 -32.10 -2.65
N ASN A 15 21.17 -33.38 -2.24
CA ASN A 15 22.44 -34.04 -1.95
C ASN A 15 23.33 -34.13 -3.20
N ALA A 16 22.74 -34.38 -4.38
CA ALA A 16 23.48 -34.40 -5.64
C ALA A 16 23.93 -33.00 -6.10
N TRP A 17 23.13 -31.97 -5.85
CA TRP A 17 23.39 -30.61 -6.34
C TRP A 17 24.30 -29.79 -5.42
N TRP A 18 24.20 -29.99 -4.10
CA TRP A 18 24.79 -29.13 -3.08
C TRP A 18 25.75 -29.85 -2.13
N GLY A 19 25.86 -31.17 -2.28
CA GLY A 19 26.68 -32.03 -1.43
C GLY A 19 25.85 -32.85 -0.45
N GLU A 20 26.40 -34.00 -0.06
CA GLU A 20 25.73 -34.94 0.84
C GLU A 20 25.39 -34.30 2.20
N GLY A 21 24.16 -34.51 2.67
CA GLY A 21 23.66 -33.92 3.90
C GLY A 21 23.11 -32.50 3.78
N PHE A 22 22.89 -31.98 2.57
CA PHE A 22 22.48 -30.59 2.39
C PHE A 22 21.05 -30.33 2.90
N THR A 23 20.93 -29.31 3.75
CA THR A 23 19.68 -28.64 4.15
C THR A 23 19.95 -27.15 4.29
N GLU A 24 18.92 -26.32 4.48
CA GLU A 24 19.17 -24.88 4.73
C GLU A 24 20.01 -24.62 5.98
N TRP A 25 20.06 -25.54 6.95
CA TRP A 25 20.97 -25.42 8.09
C TRP A 25 22.44 -25.37 7.70
N THR A 26 22.82 -25.94 6.55
CA THR A 26 24.18 -25.86 6.02
C THR A 26 24.58 -24.41 5.72
N ASN A 27 23.69 -23.64 5.10
CA ASN A 27 23.92 -22.21 4.82
C ASN A 27 23.95 -21.40 6.11
N VAL A 28 22.96 -21.61 6.99
CA VAL A 28 22.79 -20.87 8.25
C VAL A 28 24.03 -21.03 9.14
N ARG A 29 24.53 -22.26 9.34
CA ARG A 29 25.72 -22.52 10.17
C ARG A 29 27.00 -21.92 9.62
N GLN A 30 27.08 -21.70 8.31
CA GLN A 30 28.26 -21.19 7.62
C GLN A 30 28.24 -19.66 7.46
N ALA A 31 27.13 -19.01 7.81
CA ALA A 31 26.99 -17.56 7.74
C ALA A 31 27.96 -16.84 8.69
N LYS A 32 28.38 -15.64 8.30
CA LYS A 32 29.34 -14.82 9.04
C LYS A 32 28.85 -13.37 9.14
N PRO A 33 29.21 -12.64 10.22
CA PRO A 33 28.95 -11.21 10.32
C PRO A 33 29.55 -10.46 9.13
N LEU A 34 28.80 -9.52 8.54
CA LEU A 34 29.29 -8.64 7.48
C LEU A 34 29.86 -7.33 8.03
N PHE A 35 29.44 -6.96 9.24
CA PHE A 35 29.81 -5.76 9.97
C PHE A 35 29.71 -6.00 11.49
N GLU A 36 30.21 -5.07 12.29
CA GLU A 36 30.17 -5.16 13.76
C GLU A 36 28.72 -5.13 14.28
N GLY A 37 28.35 -6.09 15.13
CA GLY A 37 26.98 -6.23 15.64
C GLY A 37 26.01 -6.94 14.69
N HIS A 38 26.46 -7.39 13.51
CA HIS A 38 25.63 -8.21 12.62
C HIS A 38 25.36 -9.60 13.22
N GLU A 39 24.08 -9.96 13.37
CA GLU A 39 23.65 -11.24 13.94
C GLU A 39 23.77 -12.38 12.93
N GLN A 40 25.00 -12.84 12.68
CA GLN A 40 25.27 -14.05 11.91
C GLN A 40 26.38 -14.89 12.59
N PRO A 41 26.29 -16.23 12.58
CA PRO A 41 25.14 -17.01 12.13
C PRO A 41 23.93 -16.85 13.06
N LEU A 42 22.72 -16.88 12.50
CA LEU A 42 21.48 -16.99 13.29
C LEU A 42 21.42 -18.37 13.96
N VAL A 43 21.14 -18.39 15.26
CA VAL A 43 21.09 -19.62 16.06
C VAL A 43 19.65 -19.91 16.49
N PRO A 44 19.10 -21.12 16.21
CA PRO A 44 17.77 -21.49 16.65
C PRO A 44 17.68 -21.61 18.17
N GLY A 45 16.54 -21.22 18.71
CA GLY A 45 16.20 -21.33 20.12
C GLY A 45 15.71 -22.73 20.48
N GLU A 46 14.54 -22.81 21.10
CA GLU A 46 14.04 -24.06 21.69
C GLU A 46 13.75 -25.20 20.70
N LEU A 47 13.52 -24.90 19.41
CA LEU A 47 13.31 -25.92 18.39
C LEU A 47 14.63 -26.56 17.91
N GLY A 48 15.77 -25.89 18.13
CA GLY A 48 17.09 -26.34 17.71
C GLY A 48 17.24 -26.46 16.19
N TYR A 49 18.35 -27.04 15.76
CA TYR A 49 18.59 -27.38 14.35
C TYR A 49 17.83 -28.67 14.00
N TYR A 50 16.53 -28.53 13.73
CA TYR A 50 15.63 -29.67 13.54
C TYR A 50 15.71 -30.31 12.15
N ASP A 51 15.16 -31.52 12.03
CA ASP A 51 14.88 -32.18 10.75
C ASP A 51 13.36 -32.24 10.55
N LEU A 52 12.86 -31.63 9.47
CA LEU A 52 11.43 -31.67 9.09
C LEU A 52 10.99 -33.02 8.55
N SER A 53 11.89 -33.99 8.52
CA SER A 53 11.52 -35.38 8.44
C SER A 53 10.89 -35.91 9.74
N SER A 54 11.04 -35.21 10.87
CA SER A 54 10.37 -35.59 12.11
C SER A 54 8.99 -34.97 12.24
N VAL A 55 7.97 -35.82 12.48
CA VAL A 55 6.60 -35.36 12.78
C VAL A 55 6.51 -34.63 14.11
N ASP A 56 7.39 -34.94 15.06
CA ASP A 56 7.43 -34.28 16.38
C ASP A 56 7.79 -32.81 16.25
N VAL A 57 8.63 -32.45 15.26
CA VAL A 57 8.98 -31.05 14.98
C VAL A 57 7.76 -30.29 14.50
N LEU A 58 7.00 -30.86 13.56
CA LEU A 58 5.74 -30.27 13.08
C LEU A 58 4.72 -30.12 14.22
N GLU A 59 4.60 -31.10 15.12
CA GLU A 59 3.70 -31.00 16.28
C GLU A 59 4.11 -29.86 17.21
N ARG A 60 5.41 -29.71 17.48
CA ARG A 60 5.93 -28.61 18.32
C ARG A 60 5.74 -27.24 17.67
N GLN A 61 5.99 -27.13 16.36
CA GLN A 61 5.75 -25.90 15.59
C GLN A 61 4.26 -25.54 15.57
N ALA A 62 3.37 -26.51 15.35
CA ALA A 62 1.92 -26.32 15.38
C ALA A 62 1.44 -25.81 16.75
N ARG A 63 1.98 -26.38 17.84
CA ARG A 63 1.69 -25.94 19.20
C ARG A 63 2.12 -24.49 19.41
N LEU A 64 3.36 -24.15 19.04
CA LEU A 64 3.88 -22.78 19.18
C LEU A 64 3.07 -21.77 18.36
N ALA A 65 2.73 -22.11 17.12
CA ALA A 65 1.90 -21.28 16.26
C ALA A 65 0.54 -20.99 16.92
N LYS A 66 -0.15 -22.04 17.38
CA LYS A 66 -1.46 -21.93 18.03
C LYS A 66 -1.42 -21.12 19.32
N GLU A 67 -0.41 -21.32 20.17
CA GLU A 67 -0.23 -20.57 21.42
C GLU A 67 -0.05 -19.06 21.21
N HIS A 68 0.44 -18.65 20.03
CA HIS A 68 0.78 -17.27 19.71
C HIS A 68 -0.11 -16.63 18.64
N GLY A 69 -1.24 -17.26 18.32
CA GLY A 69 -2.25 -16.70 17.42
C GLY A 69 -1.94 -16.84 15.93
N ILE A 70 -0.90 -17.59 15.54
CA ILE A 70 -0.70 -17.96 14.14
C ILE A 70 -1.73 -19.01 13.77
N HIS A 71 -2.70 -18.61 12.95
CA HIS A 71 -3.81 -19.48 12.55
C HIS A 71 -3.34 -20.75 11.83
N GLY A 72 -2.34 -20.64 10.96
CA GLY A 72 -1.88 -21.75 10.14
C GLY A 72 -0.71 -21.39 9.23
N PHE A 73 -0.17 -22.43 8.58
CA PHE A 73 1.01 -22.33 7.71
C PHE A 73 0.65 -22.40 6.23
N CYS A 74 1.32 -21.57 5.43
CA CYS A 74 1.27 -21.60 3.98
C CYS A 74 2.54 -22.29 3.47
N PHE A 75 2.46 -23.60 3.21
CA PHE A 75 3.62 -24.39 2.81
C PHE A 75 4.02 -24.05 1.38
N HIS A 76 5.31 -23.79 1.17
CA HIS A 76 5.86 -23.81 -0.18
C HIS A 76 5.72 -25.22 -0.76
N TYR A 77 4.99 -25.31 -1.86
CA TYR A 77 4.70 -26.52 -2.59
C TYR A 77 5.54 -26.53 -3.87
N TYR A 78 6.48 -27.46 -3.96
CA TYR A 78 7.36 -27.61 -5.13
C TYR A 78 6.88 -28.78 -5.97
N TRP A 79 6.22 -28.46 -7.07
CA TRP A 79 5.70 -29.41 -8.05
C TRP A 79 6.19 -28.98 -9.43
N PHE A 80 6.88 -29.90 -10.11
CA PHE A 80 7.57 -29.72 -11.39
C PHE A 80 7.10 -30.80 -12.37
N ASP A 81 6.10 -30.46 -13.18
CA ASP A 81 5.52 -31.33 -14.21
C ASP A 81 5.15 -32.74 -13.70
N GLY A 82 4.66 -32.79 -12.46
CA GLY A 82 4.26 -34.01 -11.78
C GLY A 82 5.33 -34.67 -10.91
N LYS A 83 6.54 -34.10 -10.84
CA LYS A 83 7.55 -34.44 -9.84
C LYS A 83 7.46 -33.47 -8.67
N ARG A 84 7.28 -33.99 -7.46
CA ARG A 84 7.31 -33.17 -6.22
C ARG A 84 8.69 -33.24 -5.59
N LEU A 85 9.12 -32.12 -5.02
CA LEU A 85 10.33 -32.02 -4.20
C LEU A 85 9.95 -31.43 -2.83
N LEU A 86 10.73 -31.74 -1.79
CA LEU A 86 10.54 -31.23 -0.43
C LEU A 86 9.15 -31.46 0.16
N GLU A 87 8.41 -32.45 -0.33
CA GLU A 87 7.01 -32.69 0.00
C GLU A 87 6.79 -33.32 1.38
N LYS A 88 7.85 -33.90 1.96
CA LYS A 88 7.77 -34.70 3.19
C LYS A 88 7.04 -34.01 4.35
N PRO A 89 7.24 -32.70 4.65
CA PRO A 89 6.60 -32.08 5.80
C PRO A 89 5.07 -32.02 5.66
N VAL A 90 4.57 -31.57 4.50
CA VAL A 90 3.13 -31.47 4.28
C VAL A 90 2.47 -32.85 4.09
N ASP A 91 3.15 -33.80 3.45
CA ASP A 91 2.65 -35.18 3.32
C ASP A 91 2.57 -35.89 4.69
N ARG A 92 3.53 -35.61 5.58
CA ARG A 92 3.46 -36.10 6.97
C ARG A 92 2.34 -35.45 7.76
N LEU A 93 2.11 -34.15 7.57
CA LEU A 93 0.97 -33.46 8.20
C LEU A 93 -0.35 -34.15 7.82
N LEU A 94 -0.57 -34.47 6.53
CA LEU A 94 -1.74 -35.22 6.06
C LEU A 94 -1.89 -36.58 6.76
N ARG A 95 -0.76 -37.30 6.95
CA ARG A 95 -0.74 -38.62 7.61
C ARG A 95 -0.85 -38.55 9.13
N ALA A 96 -0.78 -37.36 9.72
CA ALA A 96 -0.86 -37.10 11.15
C ALA A 96 -2.09 -36.24 11.49
N PRO A 97 -3.32 -36.78 11.40
CA PRO A 97 -4.56 -36.02 11.62
C PRO A 97 -4.75 -35.50 13.05
N GLN A 98 -3.93 -35.98 14.00
CA GLN A 98 -3.86 -35.50 15.37
C GLN A 98 -3.15 -34.14 15.51
N ILE A 99 -2.33 -33.75 14.54
CA ILE A 99 -1.70 -32.43 14.53
C ILE A 99 -2.75 -31.41 14.07
N ASP A 100 -3.24 -30.62 15.02
CA ASP A 100 -4.20 -29.54 14.78
C ASP A 100 -3.48 -28.29 14.24
N LEU A 101 -3.12 -28.34 12.96
CA LEU A 101 -2.48 -27.25 12.24
C LEU A 101 -3.26 -26.96 10.96
N PRO A 102 -4.01 -25.85 10.91
CA PRO A 102 -4.55 -25.33 9.66
C PRO A 102 -3.44 -25.02 8.65
N PHE A 103 -3.66 -25.33 7.38
CA PHE A 103 -2.65 -25.08 6.36
C PHE A 103 -3.24 -24.78 4.98
N CYS A 104 -2.47 -24.10 4.14
CA CYS A 104 -2.69 -23.97 2.70
C CYS A 104 -1.35 -24.12 1.95
N LEU A 105 -1.40 -24.07 0.62
CA LEU A 105 -0.23 -24.22 -0.23
C LEU A 105 0.07 -22.94 -1.01
N CYS A 106 1.36 -22.65 -1.16
CA CYS A 106 1.89 -21.69 -2.13
C CYS A 106 2.73 -22.44 -3.15
N TRP A 107 2.26 -22.54 -4.39
CA TRP A 107 3.02 -23.18 -5.46
C TRP A 107 4.21 -22.31 -5.82
N ALA A 108 5.40 -22.77 -5.44
CA ALA A 108 6.69 -22.18 -5.81
C ALA A 108 7.01 -22.57 -7.26
N ASN A 109 6.34 -21.92 -8.20
CA ASN A 109 6.23 -22.33 -9.59
C ASN A 109 7.39 -21.85 -10.50
N GLU A 110 8.53 -21.46 -9.94
CA GLU A 110 9.68 -21.08 -10.75
C GLU A 110 10.65 -22.24 -10.98
N ASN A 111 11.44 -22.16 -12.05
CA ASN A 111 12.52 -23.10 -12.29
C ASN A 111 13.44 -23.18 -11.07
N TRP A 112 13.81 -24.39 -10.66
CA TRP A 112 14.88 -24.56 -9.69
C TRP A 112 16.21 -24.31 -10.38
N THR A 113 16.96 -23.30 -9.95
CA THR A 113 18.26 -22.92 -10.54
C THR A 113 19.35 -22.91 -9.48
N ARG A 114 20.62 -22.97 -9.87
CA ARG A 114 21.74 -22.77 -8.91
C ARG A 114 21.87 -21.33 -8.40
N ARG A 115 21.09 -20.37 -8.92
CA ARG A 115 21.28 -18.92 -8.70
C ARG A 115 21.40 -18.48 -7.24
N TRP A 116 20.81 -19.21 -6.29
CA TRP A 116 20.81 -18.85 -4.87
C TRP A 116 22.21 -18.91 -4.22
N ASP A 117 23.18 -19.60 -4.82
CA ASP A 117 24.58 -19.66 -4.36
C ASP A 117 25.55 -18.69 -5.08
N GLY A 118 25.00 -17.82 -5.94
CA GLY A 118 25.78 -16.90 -6.77
C GLY A 118 26.57 -17.54 -7.91
N GLY A 119 26.24 -18.77 -8.32
CA GLY A 119 26.79 -19.49 -9.48
C GLY A 119 26.05 -19.25 -10.81
N GLU A 120 26.50 -19.93 -11.87
CA GLU A 120 26.00 -19.82 -13.27
C GLU A 120 24.50 -20.16 -13.42
N GLN A 121 23.90 -19.72 -14.54
CA GLN A 121 22.48 -19.86 -14.91
C GLN A 121 22.06 -21.31 -15.26
N GLU A 122 22.45 -22.31 -14.47
CA GLU A 122 22.05 -23.70 -14.72
C GLU A 122 20.68 -23.98 -14.08
N VAL A 123 19.73 -24.43 -14.90
CA VAL A 123 18.42 -24.94 -14.46
C VAL A 123 18.60 -26.39 -13.99
N LEU A 124 18.37 -26.63 -12.70
CA LEU A 124 18.46 -27.95 -12.05
C LEU A 124 17.16 -28.75 -12.17
N MET A 125 16.02 -28.06 -12.08
CA MET A 125 14.69 -28.64 -12.27
C MET A 125 13.83 -27.65 -13.05
N PRO A 126 13.47 -27.94 -14.32
CA PRO A 126 12.61 -27.07 -15.09
C PRO A 126 11.16 -27.18 -14.63
N GLN A 127 10.43 -26.07 -14.76
CA GLN A 127 9.00 -25.99 -14.68
C GLN A 127 8.46 -25.68 -16.07
N SER A 128 7.57 -26.52 -16.61
CA SER A 128 6.76 -26.15 -17.77
C SER A 128 5.36 -25.74 -17.35
N TYR A 129 4.63 -25.12 -18.27
CA TYR A 129 3.21 -24.78 -18.10
C TYR A 129 2.41 -25.41 -19.23
N SER A 130 2.77 -26.65 -19.57
CA SER A 130 2.14 -27.38 -20.67
C SER A 130 0.66 -27.62 -20.35
N PRO A 131 -0.28 -27.27 -21.26
CA PRO A 131 -1.72 -27.47 -21.04
C PRO A 131 -2.11 -28.92 -20.73
N GLU A 132 -1.33 -29.88 -21.23
CA GLU A 132 -1.51 -31.31 -20.99
C GLU A 132 -1.32 -31.70 -19.51
N LEU A 133 -0.67 -30.85 -18.72
CA LEU A 133 -0.41 -31.08 -17.31
C LEU A 133 -1.48 -30.49 -16.38
N HIS A 134 -2.42 -29.69 -16.89
CA HIS A 134 -3.43 -29.00 -16.08
C HIS A 134 -4.28 -29.97 -15.25
N GLU A 135 -4.75 -31.06 -15.86
CA GLU A 135 -5.53 -32.09 -15.14
C GLU A 135 -4.70 -32.80 -14.07
N ARG A 136 -3.42 -33.09 -14.38
CA ARG A 136 -2.51 -33.72 -13.43
C ARG A 136 -2.21 -32.82 -12.24
N PHE A 137 -1.91 -31.54 -12.49
CA PHE A 137 -1.71 -30.54 -11.46
C PHE A 137 -2.93 -30.43 -10.54
N ALA A 138 -4.13 -30.34 -11.13
CA ALA A 138 -5.37 -30.28 -10.38
C ALA A 138 -5.60 -31.53 -9.50
N ARG A 139 -5.31 -32.71 -10.04
CA ARG A 139 -5.44 -34.00 -9.35
C ARG A 139 -4.43 -34.16 -8.22
N ASP A 140 -3.19 -33.76 -8.43
CA ASP A 140 -2.10 -33.90 -7.44
C ASP A 140 -2.32 -33.00 -6.20
N LEU A 141 -3.10 -31.93 -6.33
CA LEU A 141 -3.50 -31.06 -5.22
C LEU A 141 -4.71 -31.56 -4.42
N LEU A 142 -5.52 -32.44 -5.03
CA LEU A 142 -6.79 -32.88 -4.45
C LEU A 142 -6.66 -33.50 -3.04
N PRO A 143 -5.65 -34.36 -2.74
CA PRO A 143 -5.51 -34.91 -1.39
C PRO A 143 -5.35 -33.86 -0.30
N TYR A 144 -4.70 -32.73 -0.61
CA TYR A 144 -4.54 -31.62 0.35
C TYR A 144 -5.84 -30.85 0.52
N PHE A 145 -6.48 -30.49 -0.59
CA PHE A 145 -7.72 -29.74 -0.57
C PHE A 145 -8.85 -30.47 0.18
N LEU A 146 -8.83 -31.80 0.20
CA LEU A 146 -9.81 -32.61 0.93
C LEU A 146 -9.49 -32.77 2.43
N ASP A 147 -8.31 -32.36 2.91
CA ASP A 147 -8.01 -32.40 4.34
C ASP A 147 -8.89 -31.39 5.09
N ARG A 148 -9.48 -31.83 6.22
CA ARG A 148 -10.37 -31.01 7.06
C ARG A 148 -9.69 -29.76 7.64
N ARG A 149 -8.36 -29.76 7.73
CA ARG A 149 -7.55 -28.64 8.23
C ARG A 149 -7.15 -27.66 7.13
N TYR A 150 -7.47 -27.96 5.86
CA TYR A 150 -7.11 -27.07 4.76
C TYR A 150 -7.87 -25.74 4.89
N ILE A 151 -7.13 -24.63 4.81
CA ILE A 151 -7.68 -23.29 4.99
C ILE A 151 -8.57 -22.95 3.80
N ARG A 152 -9.75 -22.39 4.11
CA ARG A 152 -10.78 -22.04 3.15
C ARG A 152 -11.25 -20.60 3.33
N VAL A 153 -11.60 -19.97 2.22
CA VAL A 153 -12.27 -18.66 2.18
C VAL A 153 -13.55 -18.83 1.38
N GLN A 154 -14.69 -18.45 1.96
CA GLN A 154 -16.02 -18.67 1.39
C GLN A 154 -16.25 -20.15 1.03
N GLY A 155 -15.72 -21.06 1.84
CA GLY A 155 -15.77 -22.50 1.62
C GLY A 155 -14.83 -23.05 0.55
N LYS A 156 -14.17 -22.20 -0.26
CA LYS A 156 -13.22 -22.61 -1.31
C LYS A 156 -11.82 -22.84 -0.70
N PRO A 157 -11.09 -23.93 -1.03
CA PRO A 157 -9.72 -24.13 -0.57
C PRO A 157 -8.81 -23.03 -1.15
N VAL A 158 -7.90 -22.50 -0.31
CA VAL A 158 -7.00 -21.41 -0.68
C VAL A 158 -5.71 -21.95 -1.32
N LEU A 159 -5.37 -21.49 -2.53
CA LEU A 159 -4.11 -21.80 -3.21
C LEU A 159 -3.41 -20.51 -3.63
N LEU A 160 -2.14 -20.35 -3.23
CA LEU A 160 -1.31 -19.23 -3.65
C LEU A 160 -0.43 -19.62 -4.84
N ILE A 161 -0.26 -18.71 -5.79
CA ILE A 161 0.63 -18.86 -6.96
C ILE A 161 1.76 -17.84 -6.85
N TYR A 162 3.00 -18.30 -6.74
CA TYR A 162 4.14 -17.44 -6.41
C TYR A 162 4.58 -16.49 -7.55
N ARG A 163 4.61 -16.99 -8.79
CA ARG A 163 5.05 -16.26 -10.00
C ARG A 163 4.00 -16.32 -11.09
N THR A 164 3.08 -15.37 -11.12
CA THR A 164 2.07 -15.30 -12.19
C THR A 164 2.65 -14.78 -13.51
N ASP A 165 3.75 -14.02 -13.45
CA ASP A 165 4.39 -13.34 -14.59
C ASP A 165 5.07 -14.28 -15.60
N ILE A 166 5.34 -15.53 -15.20
CA ILE A 166 6.03 -16.53 -16.04
C ILE A 166 5.08 -17.58 -16.62
N ILE A 167 3.79 -17.48 -16.33
CA ILE A 167 2.77 -18.43 -16.79
C ILE A 167 2.26 -17.98 -18.17
N PRO A 168 2.47 -18.77 -19.23
CA PRO A 168 1.90 -18.49 -20.55
C PRO A 168 0.38 -18.49 -20.51
N ASP A 169 -0.24 -17.60 -21.29
CA ASP A 169 -1.70 -17.52 -21.45
C ASP A 169 -2.44 -17.60 -20.10
N LEU A 170 -1.96 -16.85 -19.11
CA LEU A 170 -2.31 -16.99 -17.69
C LEU A 170 -3.83 -17.12 -17.45
N LYS A 171 -4.64 -16.32 -18.14
CA LYS A 171 -6.10 -16.35 -18.01
C LYS A 171 -6.72 -17.69 -18.43
N ASP A 172 -6.28 -18.24 -19.55
CA ASP A 172 -6.78 -19.52 -20.09
C ASP A 172 -6.25 -20.70 -19.27
N THR A 173 -5.00 -20.59 -18.80
CA THR A 173 -4.38 -21.54 -17.88
C THR A 173 -5.15 -21.62 -16.55
N VAL A 174 -5.48 -20.48 -15.93
CA VAL A 174 -6.27 -20.42 -14.71
C VAL A 174 -7.69 -20.96 -14.92
N ALA A 175 -8.33 -20.63 -16.05
CA ALA A 175 -9.64 -21.19 -16.40
C ALA A 175 -9.60 -22.72 -16.52
N SER A 176 -8.55 -23.26 -17.16
CA SER A 176 -8.35 -24.70 -17.32
C SER A 176 -8.17 -25.42 -15.98
N TRP A 177 -7.45 -24.83 -15.02
CA TRP A 177 -7.33 -25.41 -13.68
C TRP A 177 -8.67 -25.45 -12.96
N ARG A 178 -9.46 -24.36 -13.02
CA ARG A 178 -10.81 -24.31 -12.44
C ARG A 178 -11.71 -25.38 -13.05
N ASP A 179 -11.70 -25.54 -14.37
CA ASP A 179 -12.47 -26.58 -15.06
C ASP A 179 -12.04 -27.99 -14.63
N ALA A 180 -10.73 -28.23 -14.50
CA ALA A 180 -10.22 -29.51 -14.01
C ALA A 180 -10.68 -29.81 -12.57
N TRP A 181 -10.64 -28.82 -11.66
CA TRP A 181 -11.14 -29.01 -10.29
C TRP A 181 -12.65 -29.23 -10.21
N ARG A 182 -13.45 -28.54 -11.04
CA ARG A 182 -14.89 -28.81 -11.18
C ARG A 182 -15.14 -30.23 -11.68
N ALA A 183 -14.40 -30.69 -12.69
CA ALA A 183 -14.53 -32.04 -13.25
C ALA A 183 -14.17 -33.13 -12.23
N LEU A 184 -13.21 -32.84 -11.33
CA LEU A 184 -12.84 -33.71 -10.21
C LEU A 184 -13.84 -33.67 -9.03
N GLY A 185 -14.89 -32.84 -9.11
CA GLY A 185 -15.91 -32.71 -8.08
C GLY A 185 -15.51 -31.84 -6.88
N LEU A 186 -14.38 -31.12 -6.95
CA LEU A 186 -13.94 -30.22 -5.88
C LEU A 186 -14.74 -28.90 -5.86
N GLY A 187 -15.15 -28.41 -7.03
CA GLY A 187 -15.77 -27.10 -7.20
C GLY A 187 -14.73 -26.00 -7.45
N GLU A 188 -14.88 -24.85 -6.78
CA GLU A 188 -14.00 -23.70 -6.93
C GLU A 188 -12.84 -23.71 -5.93
N VAL A 189 -11.69 -23.17 -6.34
CA VAL A 189 -10.51 -22.88 -5.51
C VAL A 189 -10.37 -21.37 -5.36
N TYR A 190 -10.05 -20.88 -4.16
CA TYR A 190 -9.76 -19.46 -3.91
C TYR A 190 -8.30 -19.19 -4.30
N LEU A 191 -8.10 -18.59 -5.47
CA LEU A 191 -6.77 -18.36 -6.02
C LEU A 191 -6.24 -17.01 -5.58
N VAL A 192 -5.02 -17.01 -5.02
CA VAL A 192 -4.33 -15.80 -4.57
C VAL A 192 -3.03 -15.65 -5.34
N ALA A 193 -2.86 -14.53 -6.05
CA ALA A 193 -1.61 -14.20 -6.71
C ALA A 193 -0.64 -13.56 -5.72
N VAL A 194 0.58 -14.09 -5.60
CA VAL A 194 1.61 -13.48 -4.76
C VAL A 194 2.27 -12.34 -5.51
N GLU A 195 2.25 -11.12 -4.95
CA GLU A 195 2.95 -9.96 -5.53
C GLU A 195 4.45 -10.01 -5.18
N SER A 196 5.16 -11.04 -5.65
CA SER A 196 6.61 -11.17 -5.41
C SER A 196 7.45 -10.30 -6.35
N PHE A 197 7.03 -10.11 -7.60
CA PHE A 197 7.84 -9.38 -8.62
C PHE A 197 7.08 -8.29 -9.35
N ARG A 198 5.76 -8.46 -9.53
CA ARG A 198 4.90 -7.50 -10.23
C ARG A 198 3.53 -7.46 -9.54
N ALA A 199 2.96 -6.26 -9.44
CA ALA A 199 1.55 -6.10 -9.08
C ALA A 199 0.66 -6.59 -10.23
N VAL A 200 -0.38 -7.33 -9.89
CA VAL A 200 -1.31 -7.93 -10.84
C VAL A 200 -2.73 -7.61 -10.36
N ASP A 201 -3.60 -7.13 -11.26
CA ASP A 201 -5.02 -7.05 -10.95
C ASP A 201 -5.62 -8.47 -11.01
N PRO A 202 -6.03 -9.07 -9.88
CA PRO A 202 -6.45 -10.46 -9.84
C PRO A 202 -7.67 -10.73 -10.75
N HIS A 203 -8.55 -9.74 -10.94
CA HIS A 203 -9.79 -9.93 -11.70
C HIS A 203 -9.55 -10.09 -13.21
N GLU A 204 -8.53 -9.42 -13.75
CA GLU A 204 -8.17 -9.54 -15.17
C GLU A 204 -7.74 -10.97 -15.54
N TRP A 205 -7.16 -11.70 -14.57
CA TRP A 205 -6.47 -12.98 -14.79
C TRP A 205 -7.15 -14.18 -14.12
N GLY A 206 -8.35 -14.02 -13.56
CA GLY A 206 -9.14 -15.12 -12.99
C GLY A 206 -8.76 -15.52 -11.55
N PHE A 207 -8.01 -14.67 -10.85
CA PHE A 207 -7.70 -14.82 -9.43
C PHE A 207 -8.78 -14.16 -8.55
N ASP A 208 -8.92 -14.62 -7.31
CA ASP A 208 -9.87 -14.07 -6.34
C ASP A 208 -9.27 -12.90 -5.55
N ALA A 209 -7.94 -12.90 -5.31
CA ALA A 209 -7.20 -11.85 -4.63
C ALA A 209 -5.71 -11.86 -4.96
N CYS A 210 -5.00 -10.84 -4.47
CA CYS A 210 -3.54 -10.80 -4.40
C CYS A 210 -3.06 -10.82 -2.94
N CYS A 211 -1.80 -11.13 -2.69
CA CYS A 211 -1.16 -10.90 -1.39
C CYS A 211 0.18 -10.19 -1.53
N ASP A 212 0.46 -9.23 -0.65
CA ASP A 212 1.79 -8.63 -0.56
C ASP A 212 2.84 -9.68 -0.15
N PHE A 213 4.06 -9.56 -0.67
CA PHE A 213 5.17 -10.44 -0.33
C PHE A 213 6.46 -9.65 -0.06
N PRO A 214 6.55 -8.94 1.08
CA PRO A 214 7.77 -8.24 1.47
C PRO A 214 8.95 -9.20 1.67
N PRO A 215 10.20 -8.72 1.53
CA PRO A 215 10.59 -7.34 1.22
C PRO A 215 10.82 -7.08 -0.27
N HIS A 216 10.30 -7.94 -1.16
CA HIS A 216 10.52 -7.83 -2.60
C HIS A 216 9.97 -6.52 -3.19
N GLN A 217 10.31 -6.19 -4.44
CA GLN A 217 9.90 -4.93 -5.09
C GLN A 217 10.37 -3.63 -4.41
N VAL A 218 11.30 -3.72 -3.46
CA VAL A 218 11.92 -2.56 -2.79
C VAL A 218 13.40 -2.50 -3.16
N ASN A 219 13.89 -1.29 -3.48
CA ASN A 219 15.33 -1.06 -3.59
C ASN A 219 15.89 -0.74 -2.19
N PRO A 220 16.69 -1.63 -1.56
CA PRO A 220 17.22 -1.40 -0.21
C PRO A 220 18.05 -0.13 -0.12
N GLN A 221 18.79 0.22 -1.18
CA GLN A 221 19.64 1.42 -1.20
C GLN A 221 18.81 2.72 -1.18
N ALA A 222 17.61 2.70 -1.75
CA ALA A 222 16.70 3.86 -1.73
C ALA A 222 16.12 4.11 -0.32
N ILE A 223 16.16 3.10 0.55
CA ILE A 223 15.70 3.16 1.93
C ILE A 223 16.81 2.80 2.93
N ALA A 224 18.04 3.21 2.62
CA ALA A 224 19.21 2.99 3.47
C ALA A 224 19.03 3.56 4.89
N PRO A 225 19.71 3.01 5.92
CA PRO A 225 19.71 3.57 7.27
C PRO A 225 20.32 4.97 7.31
N GLN A 226 19.91 5.79 8.29
CA GLN A 226 20.44 7.14 8.48
C GLN A 226 21.94 7.13 8.77
N SER A 227 22.38 6.18 9.60
CA SER A 227 23.79 5.94 9.89
C SER A 227 24.27 4.80 8.99
N PRO A 228 25.29 5.02 8.14
CA PRO A 228 25.79 3.97 7.26
C PRO A 228 26.43 2.84 8.08
N VAL A 229 26.23 1.62 7.60
CA VAL A 229 26.80 0.41 8.19
C VAL A 229 28.18 0.18 7.59
N ASN A 230 29.18 -0.07 8.45
CA ASN A 230 30.55 -0.34 8.00
C ASN A 230 30.70 -1.81 7.55
N LEU A 231 30.44 -2.06 6.27
CA LEU A 231 30.58 -3.39 5.65
C LEU A 231 32.06 -3.76 5.49
N VAL A 232 32.50 -4.81 6.19
CA VAL A 232 33.90 -5.28 6.17
C VAL A 232 34.06 -6.52 5.30
N ALA A 233 33.14 -7.49 5.41
CA ALA A 233 33.28 -8.79 4.74
C ALA A 233 32.64 -8.85 3.33
N ASP A 234 31.65 -8.00 3.07
CA ASP A 234 30.97 -7.89 1.77
C ASP A 234 30.67 -6.41 1.49
N THR A 235 31.61 -5.73 0.84
CA THR A 235 31.47 -4.31 0.47
C THR A 235 30.42 -4.07 -0.63
N GLN A 236 29.87 -5.14 -1.22
CA GLN A 236 28.83 -5.09 -2.26
C GLN A 236 27.43 -5.36 -1.71
N ALA A 237 27.27 -5.56 -0.39
CA ALA A 237 25.97 -5.79 0.21
C ALA A 237 25.06 -4.56 0.10
N HIS A 238 23.77 -4.81 -0.11
CA HIS A 238 22.70 -3.82 -0.19
C HIS A 238 22.00 -3.74 1.17
N VAL A 239 22.16 -2.62 1.86
CA VAL A 239 21.63 -2.42 3.22
C VAL A 239 20.46 -1.43 3.20
N GLY A 240 19.30 -1.87 3.68
CA GLY A 240 18.13 -1.03 3.92
C GLY A 240 17.80 -0.88 5.41
N ASP A 241 16.92 0.06 5.76
CA ASP A 241 16.35 0.22 7.11
C ASP A 241 14.99 -0.48 7.21
N TYR A 242 14.79 -1.28 8.26
CA TYR A 242 13.55 -2.03 8.45
C TYR A 242 12.32 -1.12 8.69
N GLY A 243 12.48 0.00 9.38
CA GLY A 243 11.40 0.98 9.58
C GLY A 243 10.97 1.62 8.27
N ARG A 244 11.93 2.01 7.43
CA ARG A 244 11.65 2.55 6.09
C ARG A 244 11.05 1.51 5.15
N LEU A 245 11.45 0.24 5.28
CA LEU A 245 10.81 -0.88 4.57
C LEU A 245 9.32 -0.98 4.95
N ARG A 246 9.00 -0.99 6.25
CA ARG A 246 7.61 -0.94 6.72
C ARG A 246 6.87 0.26 6.12
N ASP A 247 7.45 1.45 6.21
CA ASP A 247 6.80 2.69 5.76
C ASP A 247 6.53 2.68 4.25
N PHE A 248 7.46 2.14 3.46
CA PHE A 248 7.26 1.92 2.02
C PHE A 248 6.04 1.02 1.75
N TRP A 249 5.95 -0.13 2.41
CA TRP A 249 4.86 -1.09 2.19
C TRP A 249 3.51 -0.58 2.70
N LEU A 250 3.48 0.07 3.86
CA LEU A 250 2.27 0.69 4.40
C LEU A 250 1.82 1.89 3.58
N GLY A 251 2.76 2.64 3.00
CA GLY A 251 2.50 3.81 2.15
C GLY A 251 2.02 3.49 0.73
N ARG A 252 2.03 2.21 0.29
CA ARG A 252 1.46 1.84 -1.01
C ARG A 252 -0.02 2.23 -1.06
N PRO A 253 -0.49 2.85 -2.16
CA PRO A 253 -1.90 3.17 -2.31
C PRO A 253 -2.73 1.87 -2.25
N PRO A 254 -3.93 1.92 -1.65
CA PRO A 254 -4.89 0.82 -1.73
C PRO A 254 -5.21 0.52 -3.20
N PRO A 255 -5.13 -0.74 -3.64
CA PRO A 255 -5.49 -1.09 -5.01
C PRO A 255 -7.01 -1.10 -5.16
N GLY A 256 -7.50 -1.01 -6.40
CA GLY A 256 -8.93 -1.16 -6.72
C GLY A 256 -9.44 -2.61 -6.65
N TYR A 257 -8.63 -3.54 -6.13
CA TYR A 257 -8.87 -4.98 -6.08
C TYR A 257 -8.50 -5.53 -4.70
N LYS A 258 -8.91 -6.78 -4.40
CA LYS A 258 -8.61 -7.42 -3.11
C LYS A 258 -7.11 -7.74 -2.99
N ARG A 259 -6.43 -7.12 -2.03
CA ARG A 259 -5.03 -7.41 -1.69
C ARG A 259 -4.87 -7.67 -0.20
N PHE A 260 -4.50 -8.89 0.16
CA PHE A 260 -4.20 -9.25 1.53
C PHE A 260 -2.84 -8.69 1.96
N CYS A 261 -2.81 -8.11 3.17
CA CYS A 261 -1.59 -7.52 3.71
C CYS A 261 -0.52 -8.59 3.98
N GLY A 262 0.73 -8.22 3.69
CA GLY A 262 1.91 -9.02 3.91
C GLY A 262 2.96 -8.26 4.71
N LEU A 263 3.74 -8.96 5.53
CA LEU A 263 4.85 -8.39 6.30
C LEU A 263 5.97 -9.41 6.54
N VAL A 264 7.13 -8.93 7.00
CA VAL A 264 8.30 -9.75 7.36
C VAL A 264 8.80 -9.44 8.77
N PRO A 265 9.30 -10.42 9.56
CA PRO A 265 9.94 -10.16 10.85
C PRO A 265 11.33 -9.53 10.68
N GLY A 266 12.00 -9.83 9.57
CA GLY A 266 13.32 -9.34 9.20
C GLY A 266 13.70 -9.90 7.83
N TRP A 267 14.83 -9.48 7.28
CA TRP A 267 15.39 -10.06 6.06
C TRP A 267 16.89 -9.82 5.98
N ASP A 268 17.63 -10.90 5.77
CA ASP A 268 19.08 -10.96 5.57
C ASP A 268 19.46 -12.27 4.84
N ASN A 269 19.76 -12.18 3.55
CA ASN A 269 20.15 -13.34 2.75
C ASN A 269 21.68 -13.59 2.69
N SER A 270 22.46 -12.99 3.59
CA SER A 270 23.92 -13.16 3.63
C SER A 270 24.37 -14.61 3.82
N ALA A 271 23.55 -15.45 4.48
CA ALA A 271 23.81 -16.88 4.60
C ALA A 271 23.81 -17.62 3.25
N ARG A 272 22.95 -17.20 2.30
CA ARG A 272 22.91 -17.71 0.92
C ARG A 272 23.96 -17.01 0.03
N ARG A 273 24.23 -15.72 0.27
CA ARG A 273 25.10 -14.84 -0.55
C ARG A 273 26.56 -14.73 -0.06
N ARG A 274 27.18 -15.85 0.29
CA ARG A 274 28.56 -15.88 0.84
C ARG A 274 29.65 -15.37 -0.11
N LYS A 275 29.38 -15.32 -1.42
CA LYS A 275 30.29 -14.80 -2.44
C LYS A 275 30.19 -13.26 -2.60
N GLY A 276 29.27 -12.62 -1.89
CA GLY A 276 29.03 -11.18 -1.93
C GLY A 276 27.68 -10.79 -2.55
N GLY A 277 27.36 -9.50 -2.43
CA GLY A 277 26.11 -8.93 -2.95
C GLY A 277 24.88 -9.30 -2.12
N ALA A 278 25.03 -9.52 -0.81
CA ALA A 278 23.90 -9.79 0.08
C ALA A 278 22.89 -8.63 0.09
N THR A 279 21.67 -8.91 0.54
CA THR A 279 20.62 -7.91 0.78
C THR A 279 20.06 -8.12 2.17
N LEU A 280 20.05 -7.06 2.97
CA LEU A 280 19.62 -7.11 4.36
C LEU A 280 19.02 -5.79 4.83
N PHE A 281 18.12 -5.88 5.81
CA PHE A 281 17.47 -4.74 6.44
C PHE A 281 17.86 -4.69 7.92
N VAL A 282 18.55 -3.62 8.31
CA VAL A 282 18.98 -3.41 9.69
C VAL A 282 17.85 -2.87 10.56
N ASP A 283 18.03 -2.96 11.88
CA ASP A 283 17.06 -2.54 12.89
C ASP A 283 15.72 -3.28 12.82
N ALA A 284 15.72 -4.53 12.34
CA ALA A 284 14.61 -5.45 12.52
C ALA A 284 14.56 -5.94 13.98
N THR A 285 13.57 -5.49 14.75
CA THR A 285 13.36 -5.89 16.15
C THR A 285 11.92 -6.36 16.38
N PRO A 286 11.65 -7.17 17.43
CA PRO A 286 10.29 -7.59 17.77
C PRO A 286 9.30 -6.42 17.93
N GLU A 287 9.74 -5.29 18.48
CA GLU A 287 8.90 -4.09 18.68
C GLU A 287 8.53 -3.41 17.36
N ARG A 288 9.49 -3.30 16.43
CA ARG A 288 9.25 -2.74 15.10
C ARG A 288 8.37 -3.66 14.25
N TYR A 289 8.60 -4.97 14.33
CA TYR A 289 7.71 -5.98 13.75
C TYR A 289 6.29 -5.90 14.32
N ARG A 290 6.15 -5.80 15.66
CA ARG A 290 4.86 -5.62 16.34
C ARG A 290 4.09 -4.42 15.81
N THR A 291 4.82 -3.33 15.55
CA THR A 291 4.25 -2.09 15.03
C THR A 291 3.72 -2.30 13.61
N TRP A 292 4.52 -2.91 12.73
CA TRP A 292 4.06 -3.24 11.37
C TRP A 292 2.87 -4.20 11.38
N LEU A 293 2.90 -5.25 12.21
CA LEU A 293 1.78 -6.19 12.34
C LEU A 293 0.50 -5.48 12.80
N ARG A 294 0.58 -4.57 13.78
CA ARG A 294 -0.59 -3.81 14.24
C ARG A 294 -1.24 -3.03 13.10
N GLU A 295 -0.45 -2.36 12.27
CA GLU A 295 -0.95 -1.60 11.11
C GLU A 295 -1.54 -2.51 10.03
N ALA A 296 -0.89 -3.65 9.74
CA ALA A 296 -1.39 -4.63 8.78
C ALA A 296 -2.74 -5.24 9.24
N VAL A 297 -2.86 -5.54 10.54
CA VAL A 297 -4.12 -6.01 11.14
C VAL A 297 -5.18 -4.91 11.09
N ALA A 298 -4.82 -3.66 11.42
CA ALA A 298 -5.74 -2.53 11.34
C ALA A 298 -6.30 -2.38 9.91
N ARG A 299 -5.43 -2.34 8.89
CA ARG A 299 -5.84 -2.28 7.49
C ARG A 299 -6.78 -3.43 7.14
N THR A 300 -6.41 -4.65 7.50
CA THR A 300 -7.20 -5.86 7.19
C THR A 300 -8.59 -5.84 7.82
N VAL A 301 -8.70 -5.41 9.08
CA VAL A 301 -9.98 -5.33 9.81
C VAL A 301 -10.92 -4.30 9.17
N ASN A 302 -10.37 -3.19 8.63
CA ASN A 302 -11.15 -2.13 8.00
C ASN A 302 -11.48 -2.41 6.52
N GLU A 303 -10.70 -3.25 5.84
CA GLU A 303 -10.88 -3.54 4.40
C GLU A 303 -11.67 -4.82 4.12
N PHE A 304 -11.59 -5.81 5.02
CA PHE A 304 -12.19 -7.13 4.80
C PHE A 304 -13.13 -7.53 5.94
N GLU A 305 -14.03 -8.47 5.64
CA GLU A 305 -14.96 -9.07 6.60
C GLU A 305 -14.79 -10.60 6.64
N GLY A 306 -15.23 -11.23 7.73
CA GLY A 306 -15.29 -12.68 7.83
C GLY A 306 -13.94 -13.38 7.64
N ASP A 307 -13.94 -14.44 6.83
CA ASP A 307 -12.78 -15.28 6.54
C ASP A 307 -11.80 -14.69 5.52
N GLU A 308 -12.12 -13.53 4.92
CA GLU A 308 -11.20 -12.76 4.07
C GLU A 308 -10.23 -11.88 4.87
N ARG A 309 -10.37 -11.82 6.21
CA ARG A 309 -9.46 -11.07 7.09
C ARG A 309 -8.12 -11.79 7.27
N LEU A 310 -7.33 -11.84 6.21
CA LEU A 310 -6.07 -12.56 6.13
C LEU A 310 -4.87 -11.60 6.12
N VAL A 311 -3.91 -11.88 7.00
CA VAL A 311 -2.57 -11.27 6.99
C VAL A 311 -1.53 -12.37 6.79
N PHE A 312 -0.57 -12.16 5.91
CA PHE A 312 0.50 -13.10 5.58
C PHE A 312 1.85 -12.63 6.15
N ILE A 313 2.50 -13.48 6.94
CA ILE A 313 3.86 -13.24 7.44
C ILE A 313 4.82 -14.08 6.62
N ASN A 314 5.71 -13.44 5.88
CA ASN A 314 6.89 -14.08 5.31
C ASN A 314 8.01 -13.95 6.34
N ALA A 315 8.48 -14.98 7.04
CA ALA A 315 7.99 -16.36 7.08
C ALA A 315 8.01 -16.92 8.51
N TRP A 316 7.52 -18.14 8.68
CA TRP A 316 7.73 -18.94 9.89
C TRP A 316 9.23 -19.25 10.07
N ASN A 317 9.88 -19.81 9.04
CA ASN A 317 11.19 -20.46 9.16
C ASN A 317 12.15 -20.26 7.96
N GLU A 318 12.18 -19.11 7.29
CA GLU A 318 13.18 -18.80 6.24
C GLU A 318 14.55 -18.41 6.87
N TRP A 319 15.21 -19.37 7.53
CA TRP A 319 16.42 -19.13 8.33
C TRP A 319 17.60 -18.58 7.54
N ALA A 320 17.82 -19.05 6.30
CA ALA A 320 18.94 -18.59 5.48
C ALA A 320 18.69 -17.21 4.82
N GLU A 321 17.48 -16.66 4.97
CA GLU A 321 17.13 -15.29 4.60
C GLU A 321 16.86 -14.41 5.82
N GLY A 322 17.22 -14.86 7.02
CA GLY A 322 17.03 -14.11 8.26
C GLY A 322 15.56 -13.73 8.52
N CYS A 323 14.64 -14.42 7.87
CA CYS A 323 13.23 -14.09 7.79
C CYS A 323 12.44 -15.08 8.64
N VAL A 324 12.64 -15.01 9.96
CA VAL A 324 12.21 -16.04 10.91
C VAL A 324 11.28 -15.48 11.98
N LEU A 325 10.12 -16.12 12.12
CA LEU A 325 9.22 -15.92 13.25
C LEU A 325 9.50 -16.93 14.38
N GLU A 326 10.11 -18.07 14.03
CA GLU A 326 10.51 -19.10 14.99
C GLU A 326 11.43 -18.56 16.10
N PRO A 327 11.43 -19.20 17.29
CA PRO A 327 12.28 -18.76 18.37
C PRO A 327 13.77 -18.84 18.03
N THR A 328 14.48 -17.73 18.22
CA THR A 328 15.95 -17.66 18.06
C THR A 328 16.64 -17.66 19.43
N GLN A 329 17.95 -17.89 19.47
CA GLN A 329 18.72 -17.77 20.70
C GLN A 329 18.71 -16.34 21.26
N ARG A 330 18.77 -15.33 20.40
CA ARG A 330 18.81 -13.91 20.80
C ARG A 330 17.46 -13.42 21.31
N TRP A 331 16.40 -13.72 20.57
CA TRP A 331 15.08 -13.12 20.81
C TRP A 331 14.12 -14.06 21.53
N GLY A 332 14.48 -15.33 21.74
CA GLY A 332 13.57 -16.31 22.31
C GLY A 332 12.25 -16.31 21.53
N ARG A 333 11.12 -16.20 22.23
CA ARG A 333 9.79 -16.15 21.62
C ARG A 333 9.28 -14.73 21.31
N ALA A 334 10.10 -13.69 21.41
CA ALA A 334 9.62 -12.30 21.39
C ALA A 334 8.81 -11.92 20.12
N TYR A 335 9.18 -12.43 18.93
CA TYR A 335 8.40 -12.22 17.70
C TYR A 335 7.02 -12.90 17.74
N LEU A 336 6.94 -14.11 18.31
CA LEU A 336 5.68 -14.81 18.52
C LEU A 336 4.83 -14.12 19.58
N GLU A 337 5.43 -13.65 20.67
CA GLU A 337 4.76 -12.89 21.72
C GLU A 337 4.21 -11.56 21.19
N ALA A 338 5.00 -10.83 20.39
CA ALA A 338 4.55 -9.64 19.68
C ALA A 338 3.32 -9.93 18.81
N THR A 339 3.33 -11.06 18.08
CA THR A 339 2.20 -11.49 17.26
C THR A 339 0.95 -11.73 18.09
N ARG A 340 1.10 -12.55 19.14
CA ARG A 340 0.03 -12.90 20.08
C ARG A 340 -0.58 -11.65 20.72
N ASP A 341 0.26 -10.72 21.13
CA ASP A 341 -0.16 -9.53 21.85
C ASP A 341 -0.94 -8.56 20.95
N VAL A 342 -0.60 -8.47 19.65
CA VAL A 342 -1.41 -7.71 18.69
C VAL A 342 -2.75 -8.40 18.44
N LEU A 343 -2.75 -9.71 18.17
CA LEU A 343 -3.97 -10.45 17.83
C LEU A 343 -4.95 -10.62 19.01
N ARG A 344 -4.49 -10.38 20.24
CA ARG A 344 -5.34 -10.35 21.45
C ARG A 344 -6.00 -9.00 21.72
N LEU A 345 -5.61 -7.95 21.01
CA LEU A 345 -6.27 -6.65 21.14
C LEU A 345 -7.71 -6.74 20.64
N PRO A 346 -8.67 -6.07 21.31
CA PRO A 346 -10.06 -6.10 20.87
C PRO A 346 -10.23 -5.36 19.54
N GLU A 347 -11.12 -5.85 18.68
CA GLU A 347 -11.31 -5.35 17.31
C GLU A 347 -11.54 -3.82 17.23
N LYS A 348 -12.21 -3.24 18.23
CA LYS A 348 -12.42 -1.79 18.34
C LYS A 348 -11.14 -0.95 18.37
N GLU A 349 -9.99 -1.53 18.73
CA GLU A 349 -8.68 -0.87 18.72
C GLU A 349 -8.12 -0.70 17.30
N PHE A 350 -8.69 -1.43 16.34
CA PHE A 350 -8.29 -1.46 14.94
C PHE A 350 -9.28 -0.74 14.04
N LEU A 351 -10.57 -0.74 14.40
CA LEU A 351 -11.61 -0.07 13.64
C LEU A 351 -11.34 1.43 13.60
N GLN A 352 -11.14 1.96 12.39
CA GLN A 352 -11.17 3.39 12.16
C GLN A 352 -12.63 3.84 12.12
N PRO A 353 -12.94 5.08 12.56
CA PRO A 353 -14.25 5.66 12.29
C PRO A 353 -14.49 5.57 10.78
N ALA A 354 -15.69 5.14 10.36
CA ALA A 354 -16.03 5.04 8.95
C ALA A 354 -15.84 6.40 8.26
N SER A 355 -14.68 6.60 7.66
CA SER A 355 -14.33 7.79 6.90
C SER A 355 -14.52 7.44 5.43
N SER A 356 -15.28 8.27 4.71
CA SER A 356 -15.45 8.09 3.27
C SER A 356 -14.07 8.12 2.58
N PRO A 357 -13.89 7.50 1.41
CA PRO A 357 -12.66 7.65 0.62
C PRO A 357 -12.25 9.12 0.44
N TYR A 358 -13.23 10.01 0.33
CA TYR A 358 -13.03 11.45 0.29
C TYR A 358 -12.50 12.04 1.62
N GLN A 359 -13.03 11.61 2.76
CA GLN A 359 -12.51 12.00 4.07
C GLN A 359 -11.06 11.54 4.28
N ARG A 360 -10.70 10.32 3.85
CA ARG A 360 -9.31 9.85 3.89
C ARG A 360 -8.38 10.68 2.99
N TRP A 361 -8.86 11.08 1.81
CA TRP A 361 -8.12 11.98 0.92
C TRP A 361 -7.94 13.37 1.55
N LEU A 362 -8.97 13.92 2.22
CA LEU A 362 -8.88 15.17 2.96
C LEU A 362 -7.83 15.11 4.07
N ASP A 363 -7.86 14.05 4.89
CA ASP A 363 -6.95 13.89 6.03
C ASP A 363 -5.47 13.82 5.56
N GLY A 364 -5.19 13.13 4.45
CA GLY A 364 -3.84 13.07 3.87
C GLY A 364 -3.40 14.34 3.14
N ARG A 365 -4.35 15.16 2.66
CA ARG A 365 -4.07 16.47 2.04
C ARG A 365 -3.73 17.54 3.07
N LEU A 366 -4.24 17.48 4.29
CA LEU A 366 -3.93 18.48 5.33
C LEU A 366 -2.45 18.46 5.78
N ASP A 367 -1.69 17.39 5.49
CA ASP A 367 -0.27 17.29 5.80
C ASP A 367 0.62 18.19 4.92
N CYS A 368 0.24 18.49 3.67
CA CYS A 368 1.02 19.40 2.81
C CYS A 368 0.96 20.87 3.26
N ILE A 369 0.06 21.19 4.19
CA ILE A 369 -0.06 22.51 4.82
C ILE A 369 1.13 22.79 5.77
N LYS A 370 1.80 21.75 6.28
CA LYS A 370 2.92 21.89 7.24
C LYS A 370 4.20 22.46 6.61
N GLU A 371 4.34 22.39 5.29
CA GLU A 371 5.54 22.80 4.56
C GLU A 371 5.43 24.19 3.90
N MET A 372 4.31 24.89 4.04
CA MET A 372 4.15 26.23 3.45
C MET A 372 5.09 27.27 4.10
N PRO A 373 5.67 28.20 3.30
CA PRO A 373 6.47 29.30 3.83
C PRO A 373 5.72 30.10 4.90
N GLN A 374 6.38 30.41 6.01
CA GLN A 374 5.78 31.13 7.13
C GLN A 374 5.64 32.64 6.87
N ASP A 375 6.40 33.18 5.92
CA ASP A 375 6.38 34.61 5.55
C ASP A 375 5.80 34.77 4.14
N LEU A 376 4.52 35.18 4.09
CA LEU A 376 3.76 35.47 2.86
C LEU A 376 3.36 36.95 2.79
N ALA A 377 4.16 37.83 3.44
CA ALA A 377 3.83 39.25 3.57
C ALA A 377 4.10 40.08 2.31
N ALA A 378 4.92 39.58 1.37
CA ALA A 378 5.27 40.26 0.13
C ALA A 378 4.68 39.53 -1.09
N GLY A 379 3.89 40.22 -1.91
CA GLY A 379 3.32 39.70 -3.18
C GLY A 379 1.98 40.35 -3.53
N ALA A 380 1.16 39.68 -4.34
CA ALA A 380 -0.11 40.25 -4.82
C ALA A 380 -1.09 40.62 -3.67
N CYS A 381 -1.66 41.83 -3.73
CA CYS A 381 -2.73 42.28 -2.83
C CYS A 381 -4.04 41.55 -3.17
N ILE A 382 -4.64 40.88 -2.17
CA ILE A 382 -5.86 40.08 -2.30
C ILE A 382 -6.93 40.65 -1.37
N GLN A 383 -7.93 41.27 -1.96
CA GLN A 383 -9.16 41.71 -1.31
C GLN A 383 -10.20 40.59 -1.38
N VAL A 384 -11.13 40.55 -0.44
CA VAL A 384 -12.29 39.65 -0.50
C VAL A 384 -13.55 40.48 -0.48
N LEU A 385 -14.42 40.27 -1.47
CA LEU A 385 -15.74 40.86 -1.52
C LEU A 385 -16.79 39.77 -1.29
N ILE A 386 -17.52 39.89 -0.19
CA ILE A 386 -18.61 38.99 0.15
C ILE A 386 -19.91 39.54 -0.43
N VAL A 387 -20.69 38.69 -1.10
CA VAL A 387 -21.92 39.08 -1.77
C VAL A 387 -23.12 38.30 -1.24
N GLY A 388 -24.23 39.03 -1.03
CA GLY A 388 -25.52 38.46 -0.64
C GLY A 388 -25.55 37.88 0.78
N GLY A 389 -26.54 37.01 1.00
CA GLY A 389 -26.76 36.24 2.24
C GLY A 389 -27.34 37.01 3.41
N ASP A 390 -27.70 36.27 4.45
CA ASP A 390 -28.15 36.82 5.73
C ASP A 390 -26.96 37.03 6.69
N VAL A 391 -27.27 37.58 7.87
CA VAL A 391 -26.27 37.88 8.91
C VAL A 391 -25.50 36.63 9.35
N GLY A 392 -26.15 35.46 9.38
CA GLY A 392 -25.51 34.20 9.78
C GLY A 392 -24.54 33.70 8.72
N ALA A 393 -24.97 33.70 7.46
CA ALA A 393 -24.13 33.33 6.32
C ALA A 393 -22.89 34.24 6.21
N LEU A 394 -23.07 35.56 6.42
CA LEU A 394 -21.98 36.52 6.43
C LEU A 394 -20.99 36.26 7.58
N ALA A 395 -21.50 35.95 8.78
CA ALA A 395 -20.67 35.63 9.94
C ALA A 395 -19.82 34.37 9.70
N ALA A 396 -20.38 33.33 9.07
CA ALA A 396 -19.66 32.10 8.74
C ALA A 396 -18.49 32.38 7.78
N THR A 397 -18.73 33.10 6.68
CA THR A 397 -17.66 33.47 5.73
C THR A 397 -16.59 34.34 6.39
N ARG A 398 -16.97 35.33 7.21
CA ARG A 398 -16.01 36.18 7.94
C ARG A 398 -15.15 35.38 8.93
N ALA A 399 -15.74 34.40 9.62
CA ALA A 399 -15.00 33.52 10.53
C ALA A 399 -13.97 32.67 9.76
N ALA A 400 -14.34 32.11 8.60
CA ALA A 400 -13.42 31.36 7.75
C ALA A 400 -12.26 32.22 7.21
N LEU A 401 -12.54 33.48 6.87
CA LEU A 401 -11.52 34.45 6.45
C LEU A 401 -10.56 34.82 7.58
N ALA A 402 -11.06 34.98 8.81
CA ALA A 402 -10.25 35.27 9.98
C ALA A 402 -9.33 34.09 10.37
N ALA A 403 -9.72 32.86 10.02
CA ALA A 403 -8.94 31.66 10.27
C ALA A 403 -7.82 31.42 9.24
N GLN A 404 -7.74 32.23 8.16
CA GLN A 404 -6.76 32.02 7.11
C GLN A 404 -5.32 32.20 7.61
N ARG A 405 -4.41 31.31 7.18
CA ARG A 405 -2.97 31.42 7.44
C ARG A 405 -2.37 32.71 6.89
N ARG A 406 -2.86 33.16 5.74
CA ARG A 406 -2.62 34.50 5.19
C ARG A 406 -3.93 35.27 5.25
N ALA A 407 -4.00 36.29 6.08
CA ALA A 407 -5.18 37.15 6.13
C ALA A 407 -5.41 37.84 4.77
N PRO A 408 -6.68 38.07 4.38
CA PRO A 408 -6.96 38.94 3.25
C PRO A 408 -6.52 40.37 3.57
N ASP A 409 -6.08 41.11 2.55
CA ASP A 409 -5.64 42.49 2.71
C ASP A 409 -6.80 43.42 3.07
N ARG A 410 -8.01 43.12 2.56
CA ARG A 410 -9.28 43.77 2.91
C ARG A 410 -10.44 42.78 2.81
N VAL A 411 -11.44 42.94 3.66
CA VAL A 411 -12.73 42.22 3.56
C VAL A 411 -13.85 43.24 3.44
N LEU A 412 -14.59 43.18 2.34
CA LEU A 412 -15.68 44.08 1.98
C LEU A 412 -16.99 43.31 1.83
N THR A 413 -18.12 43.98 1.96
CA THR A 413 -19.43 43.44 1.57
C THR A 413 -20.06 44.31 0.50
N LEU A 414 -20.68 43.68 -0.50
CA LEU A 414 -21.30 44.43 -1.58
C LEU A 414 -22.44 45.34 -1.07
N ALA A 415 -23.19 44.88 -0.07
CA ALA A 415 -24.33 45.60 0.49
C ALA A 415 -23.93 46.86 1.29
N GLU A 416 -22.77 46.85 1.96
CA GLU A 416 -22.32 47.96 2.81
C GLU A 416 -21.35 48.88 2.08
N ASP A 417 -20.38 48.30 1.36
CA ASP A 417 -19.25 49.05 0.79
C ASP A 417 -19.47 49.43 -0.69
N GLY A 418 -20.30 48.65 -1.40
CA GLY A 418 -20.50 48.78 -2.84
C GLY A 418 -19.24 48.45 -3.67
N LEU A 419 -19.39 48.41 -4.99
CA LEU A 419 -18.28 48.12 -5.91
C LEU A 419 -17.20 49.22 -5.92
N ALA A 420 -17.57 50.46 -5.58
CA ALA A 420 -16.66 51.60 -5.57
C ALA A 420 -15.57 51.52 -4.48
N ALA A 421 -15.75 50.66 -3.47
CA ALA A 421 -14.78 50.46 -2.40
C ALA A 421 -13.61 49.55 -2.78
N LEU A 422 -13.73 48.83 -3.91
CA LEU A 422 -12.67 47.97 -4.45
C LEU A 422 -11.51 48.81 -4.96
N GLY A 423 -10.28 48.43 -4.58
CA GLY A 423 -9.08 49.11 -5.07
C GLY A 423 -8.81 48.80 -6.55
N GLU A 424 -8.32 49.77 -7.32
CA GLU A 424 -7.99 49.59 -8.75
C GLU A 424 -6.82 48.62 -9.00
N GLY A 425 -5.93 48.46 -8.01
CA GLY A 425 -4.81 47.51 -8.06
C GLY A 425 -5.09 46.20 -7.32
N GLY A 426 -4.38 45.14 -7.70
CA GLY A 426 -4.43 43.82 -7.06
C GLY A 426 -5.57 42.93 -7.54
N TRP A 427 -5.99 42.02 -6.68
CA TRP A 427 -6.99 41.00 -6.95
C TRP A 427 -8.13 41.08 -5.94
N THR A 428 -9.33 40.70 -6.39
CA THR A 428 -10.50 40.53 -5.52
C THR A 428 -11.04 39.12 -5.67
N LEU A 429 -11.07 38.38 -4.55
CA LEU A 429 -11.79 37.12 -4.43
C LEU A 429 -13.26 37.41 -4.13
N LEU A 430 -14.12 36.95 -5.01
CA LEU A 430 -15.57 37.09 -4.93
C LEU A 430 -16.14 35.83 -4.29
N LEU A 431 -16.83 35.99 -3.16
CA LEU A 431 -17.45 34.89 -2.40
C LEU A 431 -18.91 35.18 -2.13
N HIS A 432 -19.74 34.15 -2.12
CA HIS A 432 -21.10 34.28 -1.62
C HIS A 432 -21.10 34.16 -0.10
N ALA A 433 -21.91 34.96 0.60
CA ALA A 433 -22.10 34.75 2.03
C ALA A 433 -22.61 33.33 2.29
N GLY A 434 -21.99 32.64 3.24
CA GLY A 434 -22.19 31.23 3.55
C GLY A 434 -21.10 30.31 2.99
N ASP A 435 -20.34 30.75 1.98
CA ASP A 435 -19.15 30.04 1.53
C ASP A 435 -18.04 30.16 2.58
N THR A 436 -17.33 29.06 2.80
CA THR A 436 -16.14 29.01 3.65
C THR A 436 -14.90 28.86 2.78
N LEU A 437 -13.71 28.87 3.39
CA LEU A 437 -12.46 28.61 2.70
C LEU A 437 -11.64 27.64 3.54
N GLU A 438 -10.91 26.72 2.89
CA GLU A 438 -9.83 26.00 3.57
C GLU A 438 -8.85 26.99 4.20
N VAL A 439 -8.29 26.63 5.37
CA VAL A 439 -7.46 27.50 6.23
C VAL A 439 -6.24 28.13 5.52
N ASP A 440 -5.81 27.57 4.40
CA ASP A 440 -4.65 28.01 3.62
C ASP A 440 -5.00 28.46 2.19
N ALA A 441 -6.30 28.58 1.85
CA ALA A 441 -6.76 28.92 0.52
C ALA A 441 -6.17 30.25 0.00
N LEU A 442 -6.17 31.31 0.83
CA LEU A 442 -5.61 32.61 0.44
C LEU A 442 -4.09 32.58 0.30
N ALA A 443 -3.41 31.76 1.10
CA ALA A 443 -1.97 31.58 1.00
C ALA A 443 -1.58 30.88 -0.30
N ARG A 444 -2.35 29.87 -0.73
CA ARG A 444 -2.17 29.20 -2.01
C ARG A 444 -2.51 30.08 -3.21
N LEU A 445 -3.55 30.91 -3.10
CA LEU A 445 -3.89 31.90 -4.13
C LEU A 445 -2.74 32.89 -4.30
N HIS A 446 -2.19 33.42 -3.20
CA HIS A 446 -1.05 34.32 -3.24
C HIS A 446 0.16 33.69 -3.95
N LEU A 447 0.55 32.46 -3.59
CA LEU A 447 1.66 31.76 -4.25
C LEU A 447 1.42 31.55 -5.75
N LEU A 448 0.17 31.23 -6.15
CA LEU A 448 -0.18 31.12 -7.56
C LEU A 448 0.01 32.46 -8.28
N LEU A 449 -0.44 33.56 -7.67
CA LEU A 449 -0.40 34.88 -8.29
C LEU A 449 1.03 35.43 -8.41
N ASP A 450 1.96 34.93 -7.62
CA ASP A 450 3.39 35.26 -7.71
C ASP A 450 4.15 34.37 -8.71
N GLU A 451 3.53 33.31 -9.27
CA GLU A 451 4.13 32.51 -10.34
C GLU A 451 4.22 33.33 -11.65
N PRO A 452 5.33 33.24 -12.42
CA PRO A 452 5.48 33.99 -13.68
C PRO A 452 4.36 33.74 -14.69
N ASP A 453 3.81 32.52 -14.70
CA ASP A 453 2.71 32.13 -15.60
C ASP A 453 1.37 32.80 -15.24
N ALA A 454 1.26 33.41 -14.06
CA ALA A 454 0.06 34.13 -13.61
C ALA A 454 0.03 35.60 -14.04
N GLU A 455 1.11 36.16 -14.60
CA GLU A 455 1.18 37.58 -15.00
C GLU A 455 0.10 37.95 -16.05
N GLY A 456 -0.20 37.02 -16.95
CA GLY A 456 -1.27 37.17 -17.95
C GLY A 456 -2.68 36.90 -17.43
N ALA A 457 -2.82 36.44 -16.18
CA ALA A 457 -4.10 35.99 -15.65
C ALA A 457 -4.98 37.16 -15.20
N CYS A 458 -6.27 37.06 -15.51
CA CYS A 458 -7.28 38.01 -15.02
C CYS A 458 -8.38 37.35 -14.19
N VAL A 459 -8.46 36.02 -14.23
CA VAL A 459 -9.45 35.20 -13.53
C VAL A 459 -8.75 33.94 -12.99
N VAL A 460 -9.02 33.62 -11.72
CA VAL A 460 -8.68 32.35 -11.10
C VAL A 460 -9.94 31.72 -10.52
N TYR A 461 -10.14 30.44 -10.82
CA TYR A 461 -11.23 29.62 -10.24
C TYR A 461 -10.67 28.45 -9.45
N PHE A 462 -11.51 27.88 -8.59
CA PHE A 462 -11.11 26.94 -7.53
C PHE A 462 -11.94 25.67 -7.58
N ASP A 463 -11.39 24.55 -7.17
CA ASP A 463 -12.19 23.37 -6.84
C ASP A 463 -13.06 23.69 -5.61
N HIS A 464 -14.17 22.98 -5.42
CA HIS A 464 -15.06 23.23 -4.28
C HIS A 464 -15.77 21.97 -3.85
N ASP A 465 -16.24 21.98 -2.61
CA ASP A 465 -16.94 20.88 -1.99
C ASP A 465 -18.23 21.41 -1.33
N GLU A 466 -19.14 20.52 -0.92
CA GLU A 466 -20.37 20.88 -0.21
C GLU A 466 -20.30 20.43 1.25
N LEU A 467 -20.88 21.20 2.17
CA LEU A 467 -21.05 20.73 3.54
C LEU A 467 -22.35 19.92 3.66
N ASP A 468 -22.26 18.73 4.22
CA ASP A 468 -23.43 17.92 4.55
C ASP A 468 -24.21 18.51 5.75
N ALA A 469 -25.35 17.91 6.07
CA ALA A 469 -26.20 18.35 7.19
C ALA A 469 -25.52 18.25 8.58
N GLN A 470 -24.37 17.59 8.67
CA GLN A 470 -23.55 17.47 9.88
C GLN A 470 -22.33 18.40 9.85
N GLY A 471 -22.20 19.26 8.82
CA GLY A 471 -21.09 20.19 8.68
C GLY A 471 -19.79 19.52 8.24
N ARG A 472 -19.84 18.33 7.64
CA ARG A 472 -18.68 17.63 7.09
C ARG A 472 -18.59 17.89 5.59
N LEU A 473 -17.37 17.96 5.07
CA LEU A 473 -17.16 18.08 3.62
C LEU A 473 -17.67 16.82 2.90
N ALA A 474 -18.38 17.04 1.80
CA ALA A 474 -19.02 16.05 0.96
C ALA A 474 -19.08 16.56 -0.49
N THR A 475 -19.45 15.67 -1.43
CA THR A 475 -19.70 16.01 -2.84
C THR A 475 -18.58 16.84 -3.50
N PRO A 476 -17.36 16.30 -3.65
CA PRO A 476 -16.27 17.08 -4.20
C PRO A 476 -16.44 17.38 -5.69
N TYR A 477 -16.22 18.64 -6.07
CA TYR A 477 -16.25 19.11 -7.45
C TYR A 477 -14.85 19.55 -7.89
N PHE A 478 -14.11 18.59 -8.44
CA PHE A 478 -12.83 18.83 -9.11
C PHE A 478 -13.06 19.34 -10.54
N LYS A 479 -12.67 20.58 -10.79
CA LYS A 479 -12.81 21.24 -12.10
C LYS A 479 -11.60 20.90 -12.98
N PRO A 480 -11.76 20.82 -14.31
CA PRO A 480 -10.63 20.60 -15.21
C PRO A 480 -9.72 21.82 -15.24
N ASP A 481 -8.53 21.70 -15.81
CA ASP A 481 -7.75 22.87 -16.21
C ASP A 481 -8.52 23.67 -17.29
N PHE A 482 -8.13 24.94 -17.52
CA PHE A 482 -8.94 25.84 -18.34
C PHE A 482 -9.19 25.26 -19.74
N ASN A 483 -10.47 25.04 -20.06
CA ASN A 483 -10.93 24.50 -21.31
C ASN A 483 -12.01 25.43 -21.88
N HIS A 484 -11.65 26.16 -22.93
CA HIS A 484 -12.52 27.15 -23.55
C HIS A 484 -13.80 26.52 -24.15
N ASP A 485 -13.68 25.35 -24.79
CA ASP A 485 -14.83 24.67 -25.42
C ASP A 485 -15.83 24.18 -24.37
N LEU A 486 -15.32 23.60 -23.28
CA LEU A 486 -16.17 23.21 -22.16
C LEU A 486 -16.84 24.44 -21.54
N LEU A 487 -16.09 25.54 -21.38
CA LEU A 487 -16.63 26.77 -20.82
C LEU A 487 -17.82 27.25 -21.67
N LEU A 488 -17.74 27.23 -23.01
CA LEU A 488 -18.86 27.64 -23.87
C LEU A 488 -20.14 26.81 -23.69
N SER A 489 -20.01 25.57 -23.21
CA SER A 489 -21.12 24.64 -23.02
C SER A 489 -21.63 24.52 -21.59
N TYR A 490 -20.79 24.81 -20.58
CA TYR A 490 -21.08 24.52 -19.18
C TYR A 490 -20.31 25.46 -18.23
N PRO A 491 -20.97 26.08 -17.22
CA PRO A 491 -20.35 27.05 -16.31
C PRO A 491 -19.51 26.37 -15.21
N TYR A 492 -18.48 25.59 -15.58
CA TYR A 492 -17.72 24.80 -14.62
C TYR A 492 -16.88 25.62 -13.63
N VAL A 493 -16.66 26.92 -13.85
CA VAL A 493 -15.82 27.76 -12.96
C VAL A 493 -16.40 27.90 -11.55
N GLY A 494 -17.70 27.66 -11.37
CA GLY A 494 -18.40 27.75 -10.09
C GLY A 494 -18.65 29.19 -9.63
N ARG A 495 -19.06 29.36 -8.37
CA ARG A 495 -19.48 30.66 -7.81
C ARG A 495 -18.39 31.43 -7.06
N ALA A 496 -17.23 30.82 -6.78
CA ALA A 496 -16.07 31.49 -6.19
C ALA A 496 -15.06 31.83 -7.29
N LEU A 497 -14.67 33.10 -7.39
CA LEU A 497 -13.81 33.59 -8.47
C LEU A 497 -12.88 34.70 -7.96
N ALA A 498 -11.57 34.56 -8.15
CA ALA A 498 -10.64 35.67 -7.96
C ALA A 498 -10.43 36.39 -9.30
N VAL A 499 -10.56 37.71 -9.29
CA VAL A 499 -10.45 38.54 -10.48
C VAL A 499 -9.43 39.65 -10.29
N ARG A 500 -8.73 40.01 -11.36
CA ARG A 500 -7.80 41.14 -11.35
C ARG A 500 -8.58 42.45 -11.43
N ASN A 501 -8.31 43.38 -10.53
CA ASN A 501 -9.18 44.53 -10.29
C ASN A 501 -9.24 45.49 -11.50
N ASP A 502 -8.08 45.80 -12.08
CA ASP A 502 -7.94 46.65 -13.27
C ASP A 502 -8.79 46.17 -14.46
N TRP A 503 -8.91 44.86 -14.61
CA TRP A 503 -9.68 44.20 -15.65
C TRP A 503 -11.16 44.06 -15.30
N ALA A 504 -11.48 43.71 -14.05
CA ALA A 504 -12.84 43.36 -13.64
C ALA A 504 -13.73 44.57 -13.33
N LEU A 505 -13.18 45.64 -12.75
CA LEU A 505 -13.97 46.79 -12.28
C LEU A 505 -14.83 47.43 -13.37
N PRO A 506 -14.33 47.70 -14.60
CA PRO A 506 -15.17 48.23 -15.67
C PRO A 506 -16.30 47.28 -16.07
N LEU A 507 -16.08 45.97 -15.93
CA LEU A 507 -17.06 44.94 -16.28
C LEU A 507 -18.14 44.76 -15.20
N LEU A 508 -17.77 44.97 -13.94
CA LEU A 508 -18.66 44.93 -12.78
C LEU A 508 -19.50 46.21 -12.69
N ALA A 509 -18.94 47.39 -12.97
CA ALA A 509 -19.67 48.65 -12.97
C ALA A 509 -20.83 48.68 -13.98
N GLY A 510 -20.72 47.95 -15.10
CA GLY A 510 -21.75 47.84 -16.12
C GLY A 510 -22.89 46.85 -15.82
N GLN A 511 -22.89 46.19 -14.66
CA GLN A 511 -23.86 45.12 -14.31
C GLN A 511 -25.06 45.61 -13.48
N GLY A 512 -24.95 46.74 -12.78
CA GLY A 512 -25.93 47.18 -11.77
C GLY A 512 -25.89 46.35 -10.47
N ASP A 513 -26.86 46.56 -9.57
CA ASP A 513 -26.93 45.93 -8.23
C ASP A 513 -27.41 44.45 -8.25
N GLY A 514 -27.16 43.72 -9.34
CA GLY A 514 -27.55 42.30 -9.46
C GLY A 514 -26.78 41.39 -8.50
N PRO A 515 -27.33 40.23 -8.10
CA PRO A 515 -26.64 39.30 -7.22
C PRO A 515 -25.38 38.74 -7.90
N PHE A 516 -24.31 38.55 -7.13
CA PHE A 516 -23.15 37.80 -7.58
C PHE A 516 -23.46 36.32 -7.53
N ASP A 517 -23.92 35.79 -8.67
CA ASP A 517 -24.32 34.41 -8.84
C ASP A 517 -23.39 33.67 -9.82
N LEU A 518 -23.66 32.38 -10.00
CA LEU A 518 -22.95 31.55 -10.98
C LEU A 518 -22.99 32.16 -12.38
N ALA A 519 -24.05 32.88 -12.76
CA ALA A 519 -24.17 33.50 -14.06
C ALA A 519 -23.24 34.72 -14.23
N LEU A 520 -22.97 35.48 -13.16
CA LEU A 520 -21.96 36.54 -13.18
C LEU A 520 -20.54 35.96 -13.27
N ALA A 521 -20.19 34.99 -12.42
CA ALA A 521 -18.89 34.32 -12.47
C ALA A 521 -18.63 33.72 -13.87
N TYR A 522 -19.64 33.07 -14.46
CA TYR A 522 -19.56 32.51 -15.79
C TYR A 522 -19.37 33.57 -16.88
N ARG A 523 -20.09 34.70 -16.81
CA ARG A 523 -19.93 35.81 -17.77
C ARG A 523 -18.54 36.44 -17.70
N LEU A 524 -17.96 36.59 -16.51
CA LEU A 524 -16.60 37.08 -16.34
C LEU A 524 -15.59 36.11 -16.98
N ALA A 525 -15.73 34.80 -16.71
CA ALA A 525 -14.89 33.78 -17.34
C ALA A 525 -15.00 33.80 -18.87
N LEU A 526 -16.21 33.92 -19.44
CA LEU A 526 -16.40 34.03 -20.88
C LEU A 526 -15.78 35.29 -21.48
N LYS A 527 -15.85 36.43 -20.77
CA LYS A 527 -15.21 37.67 -21.21
C LYS A 527 -13.68 37.57 -21.17
N ALA A 528 -13.13 36.94 -20.14
CA ALA A 528 -11.70 36.66 -20.03
C ALA A 528 -11.21 35.79 -21.19
N ALA A 529 -11.94 34.70 -21.49
CA ALA A 529 -11.65 33.80 -22.60
C ALA A 529 -11.68 34.51 -23.96
N ARG A 530 -12.66 35.39 -24.20
CA ARG A 530 -12.78 36.18 -25.44
C ARG A 530 -11.69 37.24 -25.59
N GLY A 531 -11.31 37.88 -24.48
CA GLY A 531 -10.25 38.88 -24.44
C GLY A 531 -8.83 38.31 -24.61
N ARG A 532 -8.70 36.97 -24.70
CA ARG A 532 -7.42 36.24 -24.68
C ARG A 532 -6.59 36.52 -23.42
N CYS A 533 -7.27 36.80 -22.30
CA CYS A 533 -6.60 36.87 -21.01
C CYS A 533 -6.43 35.45 -20.46
N VAL A 534 -5.37 35.22 -19.67
CA VAL A 534 -5.12 33.90 -19.09
C VAL A 534 -6.15 33.65 -17.98
N ILE A 535 -6.64 32.43 -17.89
CA ILE A 535 -7.51 31.95 -16.82
C ILE A 535 -6.79 30.76 -16.18
N SER A 536 -6.53 30.86 -14.89
CA SER A 536 -5.82 29.82 -14.14
C SER A 536 -6.76 29.08 -13.20
N ARG A 537 -6.42 27.82 -12.89
CA ARG A 537 -7.07 27.03 -11.85
C ARG A 537 -6.08 26.81 -10.72
N ARG A 538 -6.55 26.89 -9.47
CA ARG A 538 -5.82 26.28 -8.35
C ARG A 538 -6.61 25.12 -7.76
N ARG A 539 -5.88 24.06 -7.40
CA ARG A 539 -6.37 22.96 -6.54
C ARG A 539 -6.48 23.44 -5.08
N CYS A 540 -7.24 24.50 -4.85
CA CYS A 540 -7.74 24.86 -3.53
C CYS A 540 -9.19 24.41 -3.47
N CYS A 541 -9.62 23.86 -2.34
CA CYS A 541 -11.05 23.65 -2.11
C CYS A 541 -11.57 24.90 -1.41
N THR A 542 -12.61 25.51 -1.99
CA THR A 542 -13.43 26.54 -1.35
C THR A 542 -14.70 25.92 -0.81
#